data_AF-A0AAQ1PB91-F1
#
_entry.id   AF-A0AAQ1PB91-F1
#
_cell.length_a   1.000
_cell.length_b   1.000
_cell.length_c   1.000
_cell.angle_alpha   90.00
_cell.angle_beta   90.00
_cell.angle_gamma   90.00
#
_symmetry.space_group_name_H-M   'P 1'
#
loop_
_entity.id
_entity.type
_entity.pdbx_description
1 polymer ?
#
loop_
_entity_poly.entity_id
_entity_poly.type
_entity_poly.pdbx_seq_one_letter_code
_entity_poly.pdbx_strand_id
1 'polypeptide(L)'
;MARPILNPACPGWKEDLPAPYTVNSIEKYMGNQIPNHQCMTYLEIPRQSVSSRGMISAFAFLLCIFFAFSLYMMTLTLDPRNFESLLLSISEIFLVTWLVTIGLRMDISPPRDEPIRFNRTRQKIYAYNFKRQWWNPFDKGKVVPVSYDWSQVRAERWSQTGALPNGGLIFKWGVMLSIVAPGTNNVIDRFHLSTMGADQHAWAYICTYMQEGPSALPPPGEPKDHNDVLWCEFALRLAPRVEWPAEMDLESRTAP
;
A
#
# COMPACT_ATOMS: atom_id res chain seq x y z
N MET A 1 -9.46 1.51 -30.69
CA MET A 1 -8.87 1.59 -29.33
C MET A 1 -9.83 2.37 -28.46
N ALA A 2 -10.19 1.84 -27.28
CA ALA A 2 -10.98 2.59 -26.31
C ALA A 2 -10.20 3.84 -25.89
N ARG A 3 -10.92 4.93 -25.60
CA ARG A 3 -10.33 6.18 -25.08
C ARG A 3 -10.70 6.31 -23.61
N PRO A 4 -9.78 6.77 -22.75
CA PRO A 4 -10.07 6.99 -21.33
C PRO A 4 -11.11 8.08 -21.19
N ILE A 5 -12.10 7.84 -20.33
CA ILE A 5 -13.16 8.78 -19.97
C ILE A 5 -12.60 9.82 -18.97
N LEU A 6 -11.66 9.39 -18.11
CA LEU A 6 -11.09 10.20 -17.03
C LEU A 6 -9.88 11.02 -17.49
N ASN A 7 -9.73 12.20 -16.89
CA ASN A 7 -8.66 13.14 -17.20
C ASN A 7 -7.88 13.59 -15.94
N PRO A 8 -6.56 13.37 -15.86
CA PRO A 8 -5.76 12.50 -16.73
C PRO A 8 -6.12 11.02 -16.51
N ALA A 9 -5.84 10.14 -17.47
CA ALA A 9 -5.97 8.69 -17.30
C ALA A 9 -4.94 8.13 -16.32
N CYS A 10 -5.16 6.92 -15.80
CA CYS A 10 -4.19 6.27 -14.92
C CYS A 10 -2.93 5.83 -15.69
N PRO A 11 -1.74 5.84 -15.07
CA PRO A 11 -0.53 5.37 -15.75
C PRO A 11 -0.66 3.89 -16.14
N GLY A 12 -0.49 3.58 -17.42
CA GLY A 12 -0.72 2.23 -17.95
C GLY A 12 -2.20 1.85 -18.08
N TRP A 13 -3.11 2.83 -18.20
CA TRP A 13 -4.53 2.62 -18.42
C TRP A 13 -4.83 1.59 -19.53
N LYS A 14 -5.82 0.74 -19.28
CA LYS A 14 -6.33 -0.25 -20.24
C LYS A 14 -7.81 -0.08 -20.52
N GLU A 15 -8.61 0.06 -19.48
CA GLU A 15 -10.06 0.20 -19.57
C GLU A 15 -10.62 0.93 -18.35
N ASP A 16 -11.70 1.68 -18.57
CA ASP A 16 -12.53 2.20 -17.49
C ASP A 16 -13.54 1.13 -17.08
N LEU A 17 -13.61 0.83 -15.79
CA LEU A 17 -14.55 -0.14 -15.25
C LEU A 17 -15.96 0.49 -15.09
N PRO A 18 -17.01 -0.33 -14.98
CA PRO A 18 -18.38 0.15 -14.85
C PRO A 18 -18.54 1.15 -13.70
N ALA A 19 -19.43 2.12 -13.89
CA ALA A 19 -19.73 3.11 -12.87
C ALA A 19 -20.30 2.45 -11.60
N PRO A 20 -20.16 3.09 -10.43
CA PRO A 20 -20.52 2.50 -9.13
C PRO A 20 -21.97 2.00 -8.98
N TYR A 21 -22.88 2.48 -9.81
CA TYR A 21 -24.32 2.14 -9.79
C TYR A 21 -24.75 1.24 -10.95
N THR A 22 -23.81 0.85 -11.81
CA THR A 22 -24.11 -0.06 -12.92
C THR A 22 -24.22 -1.48 -12.38
N VAL A 23 -25.22 -2.23 -12.85
CA VAL A 23 -25.36 -3.65 -12.53
C VAL A 23 -24.20 -4.40 -13.17
N ASN A 24 -23.38 -5.05 -12.35
CA ASN A 24 -22.24 -5.81 -12.81
C ASN A 24 -22.65 -7.26 -13.08
N SER A 25 -22.48 -7.71 -14.32
CA SER A 25 -22.60 -9.13 -14.70
C SER A 25 -21.34 -9.94 -14.40
N ILE A 26 -20.28 -9.27 -13.93
CA ILE A 26 -18.98 -9.86 -13.62
C ILE A 26 -19.08 -10.65 -12.31
N GLU A 27 -18.43 -11.82 -12.28
CA GLU A 27 -18.34 -12.65 -11.07
C GLU A 27 -17.71 -11.86 -9.91
N LYS A 28 -18.33 -11.96 -8.74
CA LYS A 28 -17.98 -11.17 -7.54
C LYS A 28 -16.98 -11.96 -6.71
N TYR A 29 -15.69 -11.68 -6.85
CA TYR A 29 -14.66 -12.32 -6.03
C TYR A 29 -13.53 -11.36 -5.69
N MET A 30 -12.99 -11.47 -4.48
CA MET A 30 -11.87 -10.64 -3.99
C MET A 30 -10.51 -11.35 -4.10
N GLY A 31 -10.49 -12.61 -4.56
CA GLY A 31 -9.27 -13.39 -4.73
C GLY A 31 -8.60 -13.60 -3.39
N ASN A 32 -7.31 -13.24 -3.30
CA ASN A 32 -6.54 -13.31 -2.06
C ASN A 32 -6.71 -12.07 -1.15
N GLN A 33 -7.48 -11.05 -1.56
CA GLN A 33 -7.74 -9.86 -0.74
C GLN A 33 -8.95 -10.11 0.17
N ILE A 34 -8.73 -10.79 1.30
CA ILE A 34 -9.77 -11.00 2.29
C ILE A 34 -10.07 -9.66 2.99
N PRO A 35 -11.35 -9.22 3.07
CA PRO A 35 -11.71 -8.00 3.81
C PRO A 35 -11.31 -8.08 5.29
N ASN A 36 -10.90 -6.94 5.86
CA ASN A 36 -10.67 -6.83 7.31
C ASN A 36 -11.98 -6.99 8.08
N HIS A 37 -13.05 -6.42 7.53
CA HIS A 37 -14.36 -6.41 8.15
C HIS A 37 -15.45 -6.23 7.09
N GLN A 38 -16.57 -6.92 7.29
CA GLN A 38 -17.76 -6.78 6.45
C GLN A 38 -19.01 -6.88 7.31
N CYS A 39 -19.82 -5.82 7.31
CA CYS A 39 -21.14 -5.83 7.94
C CYS A 39 -22.17 -5.11 7.07
N MET A 40 -23.38 -4.87 7.59
CA MET A 40 -24.42 -4.13 6.87
C MET A 40 -24.10 -2.64 6.65
N THR A 41 -23.22 -2.07 7.49
CA THR A 41 -22.91 -0.64 7.49
C THR A 41 -21.66 -0.31 6.67
N TYR A 42 -20.56 -1.02 6.91
CA TYR A 42 -19.30 -0.77 6.21
C TYR A 42 -18.54 -2.05 5.84
N LEU A 43 -17.78 -1.94 4.76
CA LEU A 43 -16.80 -2.91 4.27
C LEU A 43 -15.41 -2.28 4.38
N GLU A 44 -14.48 -2.96 5.04
CA GLU A 44 -13.09 -2.52 5.15
C GLU A 44 -12.19 -3.46 4.35
N ILE A 45 -11.48 -2.89 3.39
CA ILE A 45 -10.57 -3.61 2.52
C ILE A 45 -9.13 -3.21 2.86
N PRO A 46 -8.24 -4.19 3.10
CA PRO A 46 -6.83 -3.92 3.33
C PRO A 46 -6.15 -3.46 2.04
N ARG A 47 -5.16 -2.57 2.19
CA ARG A 47 -4.33 -2.07 1.09
C ARG A 47 -2.88 -2.06 1.52
N GLN A 48 -2.19 -3.14 1.18
CA GLN A 48 -0.74 -3.21 1.38
C GLN A 48 -0.05 -2.35 0.32
N SER A 49 0.45 -1.19 0.74
CA SER A 49 1.17 -0.23 -0.10
C SER A 49 2.56 -0.74 -0.53
N VAL A 50 3.15 -1.69 0.23
CA VAL A 50 4.49 -2.22 -0.03
C VAL A 50 4.47 -3.76 0.05
N SER A 51 4.51 -4.42 -1.11
CA SER A 51 4.50 -5.89 -1.26
C SER A 51 5.79 -6.58 -0.80
N SER A 52 6.80 -5.85 -0.33
CA SER A 52 8.15 -6.36 -0.13
C SER A 52 8.79 -5.85 1.17
N ARG A 53 8.00 -5.74 2.22
CA ARG A 53 8.49 -5.28 3.53
C ARG A 53 9.40 -6.33 4.15
N GLY A 54 10.54 -5.89 4.70
CA GLY A 54 11.50 -6.76 5.37
C GLY A 54 12.63 -7.27 4.47
N MET A 55 12.52 -7.15 3.13
CA MET A 55 13.67 -7.43 2.26
C MET A 55 14.82 -6.45 2.51
N ILE A 56 14.51 -5.15 2.65
CA ILE A 56 15.53 -4.13 2.93
C ILE A 56 16.15 -4.37 4.31
N SER A 57 15.34 -4.73 5.31
CA SER A 57 15.80 -5.10 6.65
C SER A 57 16.70 -6.35 6.62
N ALA A 58 16.39 -7.35 5.81
CA ALA A 58 17.23 -8.54 5.64
C ALA A 58 18.58 -8.20 5.00
N PHE A 59 18.59 -7.34 3.97
CA PHE A 59 19.84 -6.81 3.40
C PHE A 59 20.65 -5.99 4.41
N ALA A 60 19.98 -5.16 5.22
CA ALA A 60 20.63 -4.40 6.29
C ALA A 60 21.25 -5.33 7.34
N PHE A 61 20.59 -6.44 7.70
CA PHE A 61 21.14 -7.44 8.60
C PHE A 61 22.39 -8.14 8.03
N LEU A 62 22.35 -8.54 6.75
CA LEU A 62 23.52 -9.10 6.06
C LEU A 62 24.68 -8.09 6.00
N LEU A 63 24.37 -6.81 5.77
CA LEU A 63 25.36 -5.73 5.78
C LEU A 63 26.01 -5.59 7.16
N CYS A 64 25.26 -5.73 8.26
CA CYS A 64 25.82 -5.73 9.62
C CYS A 64 26.76 -6.92 9.87
N ILE A 65 26.44 -8.12 9.37
CA ILE A 65 27.32 -9.29 9.49
C ILE A 65 28.63 -9.05 8.73
N PHE A 66 28.52 -8.59 7.49
CA PHE A 66 29.69 -8.26 6.67
C PHE A 66 30.55 -7.19 7.32
N PHE A 67 29.92 -6.16 7.88
CA PHE A 67 30.59 -5.09 8.61
C PHE A 67 31.28 -5.60 9.89
N ALA A 68 30.65 -6.48 10.67
CA ALA A 68 31.29 -7.08 11.85
C ALA A 68 32.53 -7.91 11.47
N PHE A 69 32.45 -8.65 10.35
CA PHE A 69 33.59 -9.37 9.80
C PHE A 69 34.69 -8.41 9.31
N SER A 70 34.31 -7.33 8.62
CA SER A 70 35.24 -6.27 8.19
C SER A 70 35.99 -5.66 9.38
N LEU A 71 35.27 -5.27 10.43
CA LEU A 71 35.86 -4.75 11.67
C LEU A 71 36.80 -5.76 12.35
N TYR A 72 36.44 -7.05 12.37
CA TYR A 72 37.31 -8.08 12.93
C TYR A 72 38.62 -8.20 12.13
N MET A 73 38.53 -8.27 10.80
CA MET A 73 39.72 -8.32 9.93
C MET A 73 40.58 -7.06 10.06
N MET A 74 39.94 -5.90 10.24
CA MET A 74 40.58 -4.63 10.52
C MET A 74 41.43 -4.74 11.81
N THR A 75 40.89 -5.27 12.92
CA THR A 75 41.68 -5.43 14.17
C THR A 75 42.94 -6.27 14.02
N LEU A 76 42.96 -7.22 13.08
CA LEU A 76 44.11 -8.08 12.81
C LEU A 76 45.17 -7.42 11.89
N THR A 77 44.78 -6.40 11.13
CA THR A 77 45.58 -5.83 10.04
C THR A 77 45.94 -4.36 10.23
N LEU A 78 45.29 -3.67 11.18
CA LEU A 78 45.54 -2.26 11.46
C LEU A 78 46.95 -2.02 12.01
N ASP A 79 47.66 -1.12 11.35
CA ASP A 79 48.70 -0.33 11.98
C ASP A 79 48.07 0.97 12.51
N PRO A 80 47.91 1.13 13.85
CA PRO A 80 47.29 2.32 14.44
C PRO A 80 48.09 3.61 14.20
N ARG A 81 49.32 3.52 13.67
CA ARG A 81 50.12 4.69 13.27
C ARG A 81 49.76 5.20 11.89
N ASN A 82 49.01 4.43 11.10
CA ASN A 82 48.58 4.82 9.76
C ASN A 82 47.25 5.57 9.80
N PHE A 83 47.32 6.89 9.64
CA PHE A 83 46.17 7.79 9.65
C PHE A 83 45.14 7.46 8.56
N GLU A 84 45.58 7.05 7.38
CA GLU A 84 44.69 6.75 6.25
C GLU A 84 43.79 5.55 6.57
N SER A 85 44.36 4.50 7.17
CA SER A 85 43.61 3.33 7.61
C SER A 85 42.59 3.67 8.68
N LEU A 86 42.94 4.55 9.64
CA LEU A 86 42.02 5.01 10.67
C LEU A 86 40.84 5.80 10.07
N LEU A 87 41.10 6.71 9.13
CA LEU A 87 40.07 7.53 8.49
C LEU A 87 39.09 6.69 7.66
N LEU A 88 39.60 5.72 6.90
CA LEU A 88 38.77 4.81 6.10
C LEU A 88 37.80 4.03 6.98
N SER A 89 38.27 3.53 8.11
CA SER A 89 37.43 2.73 9.00
C SER A 89 36.40 3.54 9.76
N ILE A 90 36.74 4.76 10.19
CA ILE A 90 35.74 5.70 10.72
C ILE A 90 34.66 5.96 9.66
N SER A 91 35.07 6.18 8.41
CA SER A 91 34.16 6.43 7.29
C SER A 91 33.25 5.22 7.01
N GLU A 92 33.79 4.00 7.07
CA GLU A 92 33.03 2.76 6.94
C GLU A 92 31.96 2.62 8.03
N ILE A 93 32.34 2.88 9.30
CA ILE A 93 31.40 2.86 10.43
C ILE A 93 30.23 3.83 10.18
N PHE A 94 30.53 5.07 9.77
CA PHE A 94 29.50 6.06 9.48
C PHE A 94 28.60 5.64 8.31
N LEU A 95 29.18 5.14 7.21
CA LEU A 95 28.45 4.74 6.03
C LEU A 95 27.51 3.56 6.33
N VAL A 96 28.00 2.50 6.99
CA VAL A 96 27.19 1.33 7.32
C VAL A 96 26.09 1.70 8.30
N THR A 97 26.40 2.47 9.35
CA THR A 97 25.40 2.93 10.32
C THR A 97 24.31 3.75 9.63
N TRP A 98 24.69 4.62 8.70
CA TRP A 98 23.74 5.44 7.94
C TRP A 98 22.85 4.59 7.02
N LEU A 99 23.43 3.66 6.24
CA LEU A 99 22.69 2.77 5.35
C LEU A 99 21.71 1.87 6.10
N VAL A 100 22.14 1.26 7.22
CA VAL A 100 21.29 0.40 8.05
C VAL A 100 20.15 1.21 8.66
N THR A 101 20.44 2.40 9.20
CA THR A 101 19.41 3.25 9.81
C THR A 101 18.36 3.68 8.79
N ILE A 102 18.76 4.09 7.59
CA ILE A 102 17.84 4.46 6.52
C ILE A 102 17.05 3.24 6.03
N GLY A 103 17.72 2.11 5.81
CA GLY A 103 17.07 0.88 5.35
C GLY A 103 15.98 0.39 6.30
N LEU A 104 16.30 0.31 7.60
CA LEU A 104 15.32 -0.05 8.63
C LEU A 104 14.18 0.97 8.70
N ARG A 105 14.48 2.27 8.61
CA ARG A 105 13.47 3.32 8.59
C ARG A 105 12.55 3.21 7.36
N MET A 106 13.07 2.82 6.20
CA MET A 106 12.26 2.58 5.00
C MET A 106 11.20 1.50 5.22
N ASP A 107 11.56 0.42 5.90
CA ASP A 107 10.67 -0.72 6.18
C ASP A 107 9.69 -0.47 7.34
N ILE A 108 10.13 0.24 8.39
CA ILE A 108 9.36 0.39 9.65
C ILE A 108 8.44 1.63 9.63
N SER A 109 8.82 2.72 8.96
CA SER A 109 8.04 3.97 9.03
C SER A 109 6.62 3.89 8.44
N PRO A 110 6.38 3.20 7.30
CA PRO A 110 5.03 3.11 6.75
C PRO A 110 4.10 2.32 7.68
N PRO A 111 2.82 2.71 7.78
CA PRO A 111 1.84 1.96 8.56
C PRO A 111 1.72 0.52 8.06
N ARG A 112 1.29 -0.38 8.93
CA ARG A 112 1.11 -1.81 8.60
C ARG A 112 0.23 -2.03 7.38
N ASP A 113 -0.86 -1.28 7.34
CA ASP A 113 -1.87 -1.32 6.30
C ASP A 113 -2.34 0.12 5.97
N GLU A 114 -2.96 0.30 4.82
CA GLU A 114 -3.54 1.57 4.39
C GLU A 114 -5.03 1.40 4.00
N PRO A 115 -5.86 0.90 4.93
CA PRO A 115 -7.18 0.37 4.61
C PRO A 115 -8.14 1.41 4.04
N ILE A 116 -9.09 0.93 3.24
CA ILE A 116 -10.18 1.72 2.68
C ILE A 116 -11.50 1.18 3.21
N ARG A 117 -12.31 2.06 3.79
CA ARG A 117 -13.65 1.77 4.28
C ARG A 117 -14.69 2.29 3.31
N PHE A 118 -15.62 1.43 2.96
CA PHE A 118 -16.78 1.74 2.14
C PHE A 118 -18.00 1.71 3.04
N ASN A 119 -18.56 2.87 3.39
CA ASN A 119 -19.77 2.96 4.19
C ASN A 119 -20.99 3.02 3.27
N ARG A 120 -21.75 1.93 3.26
CA ARG A 120 -22.95 1.79 2.43
C ARG A 120 -24.04 2.76 2.86
N THR A 121 -24.30 2.87 4.15
CA THR A 121 -25.42 3.70 4.66
C THR A 121 -25.25 5.18 4.35
N ARG A 122 -24.01 5.68 4.44
CA ARG A 122 -23.67 7.08 4.13
C ARG A 122 -23.35 7.31 2.65
N GLN A 123 -23.21 6.24 1.86
CA GLN A 123 -22.70 6.30 0.47
C GLN A 123 -21.38 7.09 0.38
N LYS A 124 -20.44 6.80 1.30
CA LYS A 124 -19.14 7.47 1.39
C LYS A 124 -18.00 6.46 1.47
N ILE A 125 -16.84 6.87 1.01
CA ILE A 125 -15.58 6.15 1.17
C ILE A 125 -14.66 6.92 2.11
N TYR A 126 -13.89 6.18 2.91
CA TYR A 126 -12.86 6.72 3.77
C TYR A 126 -11.57 5.97 3.46
N ALA A 127 -10.51 6.69 3.10
CA ALA A 127 -9.23 6.09 2.75
C ALA A 127 -8.16 6.55 3.74
N TYR A 128 -7.44 5.57 4.30
CA TYR A 128 -6.25 5.83 5.10
C TYR A 128 -5.05 5.94 4.16
N ASN A 129 -4.63 7.17 3.82
CA ASN A 129 -3.53 7.37 2.89
C ASN A 129 -2.25 7.73 3.64
N PHE A 130 -1.15 7.02 3.37
CA PHE A 130 0.15 7.40 3.92
C PHE A 130 1.03 7.99 2.81
N LYS A 131 1.31 9.29 2.94
CA LYS A 131 2.17 10.01 2.00
C LYS A 131 3.58 10.10 2.57
N ARG A 132 4.55 9.61 1.82
CA ARG A 132 5.98 9.72 2.15
C ARG A 132 6.79 10.13 0.93
N GLN A 133 7.76 11.00 1.14
CA GLN A 133 8.76 11.35 0.15
C GLN A 133 9.82 10.26 0.07
N TRP A 134 9.88 9.53 -1.05
CA TRP A 134 10.82 8.42 -1.23
C TRP A 134 12.29 8.87 -1.21
N TRP A 135 12.59 10.10 -1.63
CA TRP A 135 13.95 10.66 -1.69
C TRP A 135 14.42 11.27 -0.37
N ASN A 136 13.49 11.58 0.56
CA ASN A 136 13.82 12.20 1.83
C ASN A 136 13.81 11.14 2.95
N PRO A 137 14.98 10.61 3.37
CA PRO A 137 15.04 9.60 4.42
C PRO A 137 14.61 10.15 5.78
N PHE A 138 14.61 11.48 5.96
CA PHE A 138 14.19 12.14 7.20
C PHE A 138 12.69 12.47 7.25
N ASP A 139 11.96 12.28 6.16
CA ASP A 139 10.51 12.36 6.17
C ASP A 139 9.95 11.25 7.05
N LYS A 140 9.12 11.61 8.02
CA LYS A 140 8.40 10.64 8.87
C LYS A 140 7.23 10.03 8.10
N GLY A 141 6.85 10.63 6.98
CA GLY A 141 5.60 10.36 6.30
C GLY A 141 4.43 10.93 7.10
N LYS A 142 3.34 11.19 6.41
CA LYS A 142 2.12 11.73 7.00
C LYS A 142 0.94 10.87 6.60
N VAL A 143 0.17 10.46 7.60
CA VAL A 143 -1.16 9.89 7.39
C VAL A 143 -2.11 11.04 7.05
N VAL A 144 -2.75 10.93 5.89
CA VAL A 144 -3.75 11.86 5.37
C VAL A 144 -5.04 11.07 5.18
N PRO A 145 -5.87 10.97 6.23
CA PRO A 145 -7.16 10.33 6.13
C PRO A 145 -8.08 11.23 5.30
N VAL A 146 -8.72 10.66 4.29
CA VAL A 146 -9.57 11.40 3.34
C VAL A 146 -10.92 10.72 3.20
N SER A 147 -11.97 11.51 2.99
CA SER A 147 -13.33 11.04 2.78
C SER A 147 -13.89 11.60 1.47
N TYR A 148 -14.58 10.77 0.69
CA TYR A 148 -15.24 11.17 -0.56
C TYR A 148 -16.61 10.52 -0.68
N ASP A 149 -17.47 11.12 -1.49
CA ASP A 149 -18.78 10.53 -1.79
C ASP A 149 -18.63 9.38 -2.79
N TRP A 150 -19.43 8.33 -2.62
CA TRP A 150 -19.42 7.15 -3.48
C TRP A 150 -19.71 7.49 -4.95
N SER A 151 -20.51 8.53 -5.20
CA SER A 151 -20.82 9.04 -6.54
C SER A 151 -19.60 9.58 -7.29
N GLN A 152 -18.53 9.96 -6.59
CA GLN A 152 -17.29 10.49 -7.16
C GLN A 152 -16.30 9.39 -7.54
N VAL A 153 -16.49 8.18 -7.04
CA VAL A 153 -15.54 7.07 -7.24
C VAL A 153 -15.70 6.51 -8.64
N ARG A 154 -14.58 6.34 -9.34
CA ARG A 154 -14.49 5.60 -10.60
C ARG A 154 -13.37 4.58 -10.45
N ALA A 155 -13.42 3.51 -11.23
CA ALA A 155 -12.38 2.51 -11.24
C ALA A 155 -11.76 2.39 -12.63
N GLU A 156 -10.43 2.43 -12.70
CA GLU A 156 -9.66 2.28 -13.92
C GLU A 156 -8.79 1.03 -13.79
N ARG A 157 -8.86 0.14 -14.78
CA ARG A 157 -7.92 -0.97 -14.88
C ARG A 157 -6.64 -0.50 -15.52
N TRP A 158 -5.52 -0.87 -14.93
CA TRP A 158 -4.19 -0.52 -15.41
C TRP A 158 -3.32 -1.76 -15.55
N SER A 159 -2.38 -1.69 -16.50
CA SER A 159 -1.32 -2.67 -16.66
C SER A 159 -0.07 -1.96 -17.17
N GLN A 160 1.01 -2.13 -16.42
CA GLN A 160 2.33 -1.58 -16.71
C GLN A 160 3.33 -2.72 -16.85
N THR A 161 4.15 -2.61 -17.88
CA THR A 161 5.30 -3.48 -18.09
C THR A 161 6.55 -2.65 -17.87
N GLY A 162 7.34 -3.02 -16.87
CA GLY A 162 8.66 -2.44 -16.60
C GLY A 162 9.76 -3.40 -17.04
N ALA A 163 10.86 -2.87 -17.54
CA ALA A 163 12.09 -3.65 -17.74
C ALA A 163 13.02 -3.44 -16.54
N LEU A 164 13.48 -4.55 -15.95
CA LEU A 164 14.57 -4.55 -14.99
C LEU A 164 15.91 -4.30 -15.73
N PRO A 165 16.93 -3.76 -15.04
CA PRO A 165 18.26 -3.56 -15.61
C PRO A 165 18.93 -4.85 -16.14
N ASN A 166 18.51 -6.02 -15.64
CA ASN A 166 19.01 -7.33 -16.07
C ASN A 166 18.25 -7.91 -17.28
N GLY A 167 17.37 -7.14 -17.92
CA GLY A 167 16.56 -7.59 -19.06
C GLY A 167 15.30 -8.37 -18.68
N GLY A 168 15.02 -8.58 -17.39
CA GLY A 168 13.76 -9.18 -16.93
C GLY A 168 12.57 -8.22 -17.13
N LEU A 169 11.40 -8.76 -17.48
CA LEU A 169 10.17 -7.97 -17.58
C LEU A 169 9.33 -8.15 -16.30
N ILE A 170 8.96 -7.04 -15.66
CA ILE A 170 7.99 -7.01 -14.57
C ILE A 170 6.66 -6.56 -15.15
N PHE A 171 5.65 -7.42 -15.07
CA PHE A 171 4.27 -7.09 -15.39
C PHE A 171 3.52 -6.80 -14.09
N LYS A 172 3.01 -5.59 -13.95
CA LYS A 172 2.08 -5.21 -12.87
C LYS A 172 0.75 -4.83 -13.49
N TRP A 173 -0.34 -5.30 -12.92
CA TRP A 173 -1.68 -4.93 -13.31
C TRP A 173 -2.56 -4.84 -12.07
N GLY A 174 -3.71 -4.18 -12.20
CA GLY A 174 -4.61 -4.00 -11.08
C GLY A 174 -5.73 -3.02 -11.38
N VAL A 175 -6.45 -2.67 -10.32
CA VAL A 175 -7.47 -1.62 -10.36
C VAL A 175 -7.05 -0.43 -9.53
N MET A 176 -7.20 0.75 -10.12
CA MET A 176 -7.04 2.04 -9.48
C MET A 176 -8.42 2.64 -9.25
N LEU A 177 -8.72 3.02 -8.01
CA LEU A 177 -9.83 3.91 -7.72
C LEU A 177 -9.39 5.33 -8.00
N SER A 178 -10.10 6.00 -8.89
CA SER A 178 -9.89 7.40 -9.24
C SER A 178 -11.09 8.20 -8.73
N ILE A 179 -10.81 9.17 -7.87
CA ILE A 179 -11.82 10.08 -7.35
C ILE A 179 -11.94 11.25 -8.30
N VAL A 180 -13.17 11.57 -8.68
CA VAL A 180 -13.45 12.59 -9.68
C VAL A 180 -14.06 13.84 -9.03
N ALA A 181 -13.66 15.02 -9.50
CA ALA A 181 -14.28 16.27 -9.08
C ALA A 181 -15.77 16.29 -9.47
N PRO A 182 -16.68 16.69 -8.57
CA PRO A 182 -18.12 16.65 -8.82
C PRO A 182 -18.49 17.36 -10.14
N GLY A 183 -19.32 16.71 -10.96
CA GLY A 183 -19.79 17.26 -12.24
C GLY A 183 -18.75 17.32 -13.36
N THR A 184 -17.54 16.78 -13.16
CA THR A 184 -16.50 16.68 -14.19
C THR A 184 -16.02 15.23 -14.35
N ASN A 185 -15.09 14.99 -15.28
CA ASN A 185 -14.32 13.73 -15.36
C ASN A 185 -12.85 13.95 -14.92
N ASN A 186 -12.58 15.04 -14.21
CA ASN A 186 -11.23 15.39 -13.77
C ASN A 186 -10.89 14.66 -12.48
N VAL A 187 -9.78 13.91 -12.48
CA VAL A 187 -9.35 13.11 -11.33
C VAL A 187 -8.65 13.99 -10.30
N ILE A 188 -9.11 13.92 -9.04
CA ILE A 188 -8.56 14.67 -7.90
C ILE A 188 -7.66 13.83 -7.01
N ASP A 189 -7.94 12.53 -6.85
CA ASP A 189 -7.13 11.63 -6.03
C ASP A 189 -7.21 10.19 -6.57
N ARG A 190 -6.23 9.36 -6.18
CA ARG A 190 -6.10 7.97 -6.65
C ARG A 190 -5.69 7.02 -5.55
N PHE A 191 -6.32 5.85 -5.54
CA PHE A 191 -6.02 4.76 -4.61
C PHE A 191 -5.87 3.44 -5.34
N HIS A 192 -4.80 2.70 -5.06
CA HIS A 192 -4.67 1.34 -5.56
C HIS A 192 -5.65 0.43 -4.81
N LEU A 193 -6.61 -0.19 -5.51
CA LEU A 193 -7.52 -1.16 -4.90
C LEU A 193 -6.87 -2.54 -4.81
N SER A 194 -6.37 -3.01 -5.94
CA SER A 194 -5.73 -4.31 -6.08
C SER A 194 -4.49 -4.17 -6.95
N THR A 195 -3.44 -4.91 -6.59
CA THR A 195 -2.21 -5.02 -7.39
C THR A 195 -1.93 -6.50 -7.55
N MET A 196 -1.89 -6.98 -8.80
CA MET A 196 -1.68 -8.38 -9.17
C MET A 196 -2.71 -9.34 -8.55
N GLY A 197 -3.99 -8.96 -8.56
CA GLY A 197 -5.08 -9.69 -7.88
C GLY A 197 -6.39 -9.73 -8.67
N ALA A 198 -7.51 -9.80 -7.96
CA ALA A 198 -8.86 -9.92 -8.49
C ALA A 198 -9.37 -8.63 -9.15
N ASP A 199 -8.64 -8.04 -10.11
CA ASP A 199 -8.88 -6.77 -10.82
C ASP A 199 -10.34 -6.27 -10.81
N GLN A 200 -11.08 -6.58 -11.88
CA GLN A 200 -12.46 -6.16 -12.15
C GLN A 200 -13.46 -6.81 -11.18
N HIS A 201 -13.09 -7.96 -10.61
CA HIS A 201 -13.96 -8.77 -9.76
C HIS A 201 -14.06 -8.18 -8.35
N ALA A 202 -12.96 -7.62 -7.84
CA ALA A 202 -12.91 -6.87 -6.60
C ALA A 202 -13.72 -5.57 -6.73
N TRP A 203 -13.63 -4.88 -7.88
CA TRP A 203 -14.49 -3.72 -8.13
C TRP A 203 -15.97 -4.10 -8.19
N ALA A 204 -16.31 -5.19 -8.90
CA ALA A 204 -17.68 -5.70 -8.95
C ALA A 204 -18.21 -6.07 -7.56
N TYR A 205 -17.37 -6.70 -6.73
CA TYR A 205 -17.67 -7.04 -5.34
C TYR A 205 -18.02 -5.80 -4.51
N ILE A 206 -17.20 -4.75 -4.57
CA ILE A 206 -17.43 -3.50 -3.83
C ILE A 206 -18.70 -2.79 -4.33
N CYS A 207 -18.91 -2.73 -5.64
CA CYS A 207 -20.13 -2.14 -6.21
C CYS A 207 -21.38 -2.88 -5.72
N THR A 208 -21.39 -4.21 -5.76
CA THR A 208 -22.50 -4.99 -5.21
C THR A 208 -22.67 -4.74 -3.72
N TYR A 209 -21.59 -4.71 -2.93
CA TYR A 209 -21.67 -4.39 -1.51
C TYR A 209 -22.39 -3.06 -1.27
N MET A 210 -22.00 -2.02 -2.01
CA MET A 210 -22.56 -0.68 -1.86
C MET A 210 -24.01 -0.56 -2.33
N GLN A 211 -24.43 -1.36 -3.31
CA GLN A 211 -25.80 -1.35 -3.84
C GLN A 211 -26.73 -2.27 -3.03
N GLU A 212 -26.42 -3.56 -3.01
CA GLU A 212 -27.30 -4.63 -2.53
C GLU A 212 -27.00 -5.03 -1.07
N GLY A 213 -25.81 -4.71 -0.57
CA GLY A 213 -25.36 -5.07 0.78
C GLY A 213 -24.63 -6.41 0.86
N PRO A 214 -24.21 -6.82 2.06
CA PRO A 214 -23.40 -8.03 2.26
C PRO A 214 -24.15 -9.33 1.96
N SER A 215 -25.49 -9.35 1.99
CA SER A 215 -26.30 -10.54 1.72
C SER A 215 -26.28 -10.98 0.25
N ALA A 216 -25.91 -10.08 -0.67
CA ALA A 216 -25.84 -10.37 -2.10
C ALA A 216 -24.43 -10.74 -2.59
N LEU A 217 -23.49 -10.84 -1.65
CA LEU A 217 -22.11 -11.24 -1.89
C LEU A 217 -21.94 -12.71 -1.52
N PRO A 218 -21.01 -13.42 -2.18
CA PRO A 218 -20.61 -14.73 -1.68
C PRO A 218 -20.11 -14.58 -0.23
N PRO A 219 -20.31 -15.60 0.62
CA PRO A 219 -19.88 -15.55 2.00
C PRO A 219 -18.39 -15.17 2.04
N PRO A 220 -18.03 -14.09 2.75
CA PRO A 220 -16.63 -13.71 2.84
C PRO A 220 -15.83 -14.82 3.49
N GLY A 221 -14.55 -14.94 3.11
CA GLY A 221 -13.61 -15.71 3.92
C GLY A 221 -13.55 -15.17 5.35
N GLU A 222 -12.99 -15.94 6.27
CA GLU A 222 -12.85 -15.50 7.67
C GLU A 222 -12.17 -14.12 7.73
N PRO A 223 -12.78 -13.11 8.38
CA PRO A 223 -12.21 -11.78 8.49
C PRO A 223 -10.81 -11.88 9.06
N LYS A 224 -9.83 -11.41 8.29
CA LYS A 224 -8.44 -11.40 8.73
C LYS A 224 -8.12 -10.01 9.24
N ASP A 225 -7.80 -9.89 10.52
CA ASP A 225 -7.20 -8.65 11.02
C ASP A 225 -5.82 -8.53 10.39
N HIS A 226 -5.64 -7.58 9.46
CA HIS A 226 -4.34 -7.34 8.83
C HIS A 226 -3.34 -6.67 9.77
N ASN A 227 -3.73 -6.36 11.02
CA ASN A 227 -2.80 -6.08 12.10
C ASN A 227 -2.21 -7.34 12.75
N ASP A 228 -2.80 -8.51 12.52
CA ASP A 228 -2.28 -9.80 12.99
C ASP A 228 -1.17 -10.28 12.06
N VAL A 229 0.05 -9.89 12.44
CA VAL A 229 1.27 -10.08 11.67
C VAL A 229 1.98 -11.33 12.17
N LEU A 230 2.45 -12.17 11.25
CA LEU A 230 3.20 -13.38 11.57
C LEU A 230 4.44 -13.07 12.43
N TRP A 231 4.81 -14.01 13.30
CA TRP A 231 5.91 -13.79 14.25
C TRP A 231 7.25 -13.50 13.56
N CYS A 232 7.46 -14.04 12.37
CA CYS A 232 8.68 -13.90 11.56
C CYS A 232 8.73 -12.60 10.73
N GLU A 233 7.62 -11.86 10.60
CA GLU A 233 7.55 -10.61 9.82
C GLU A 233 7.96 -9.40 10.67
N PHE A 234 9.21 -9.41 11.13
CA PHE A 234 9.75 -8.43 12.08
C PHE A 234 9.51 -6.96 11.68
N ALA A 235 9.75 -6.62 10.40
CA ALA A 235 9.56 -5.26 9.88
C ALA A 235 8.10 -4.79 9.98
N LEU A 236 7.14 -5.67 9.69
CA LEU A 236 5.72 -5.38 9.82
C LEU A 236 5.28 -5.26 11.29
N ARG A 237 5.89 -6.04 12.19
CA ARG A 237 5.59 -5.95 13.63
C ARG A 237 6.07 -4.64 14.25
N LEU A 238 7.21 -4.11 13.81
CA LEU A 238 7.71 -2.82 14.28
C LEU A 238 6.98 -1.62 13.67
N ALA A 239 6.28 -1.84 12.55
CA ALA A 239 5.55 -0.79 11.87
C ALA A 239 4.37 -0.27 12.72
N PRO A 240 4.05 1.04 12.62
CA PRO A 240 2.93 1.62 13.33
C PRO A 240 1.61 0.97 12.89
N ARG A 241 0.73 0.75 13.86
CA ARG A 241 -0.63 0.25 13.60
C ARG A 241 -1.46 1.33 12.90
N VAL A 242 -2.55 0.90 12.26
CA VAL A 242 -3.51 1.83 11.66
C VAL A 242 -4.31 2.49 12.78
N GLU A 243 -4.21 3.81 12.89
CA GLU A 243 -4.94 4.60 13.88
C GLU A 243 -5.75 5.69 13.16
N TRP A 244 -7.04 5.43 12.97
CA TRP A 244 -7.96 6.39 12.36
C TRP A 244 -8.22 7.58 13.32
N PRO A 245 -8.39 8.82 12.80
CA PRO A 245 -8.86 9.92 13.64
C PRO A 245 -10.20 9.56 14.28
N ALA A 246 -10.37 9.86 15.56
CA ALA A 246 -11.53 9.39 16.35
C ALA A 246 -12.89 9.73 15.71
N GLU A 247 -13.06 10.95 15.21
CA GLU A 247 -14.28 11.39 14.55
C GLU A 247 -14.55 10.59 13.25
N MET A 248 -13.51 10.37 12.44
CA MET A 248 -13.62 9.61 11.20
C MET A 248 -13.79 8.10 11.44
N ASP A 249 -13.16 7.54 12.49
CA ASP A 249 -13.38 6.15 12.88
C ASP A 249 -14.86 5.92 13.24
N LEU A 250 -15.45 6.85 14.00
CA LEU A 250 -16.85 6.80 14.36
C LEU A 250 -17.76 6.97 13.13
N GLU A 251 -17.53 8.01 12.31
CA GLU A 251 -18.38 8.28 11.13
C GLU A 251 -18.32 7.13 10.11
N SER A 252 -17.15 6.55 9.90
CA SER A 252 -16.97 5.46 8.92
C SER A 252 -17.65 4.16 9.34
N ARG A 253 -17.81 3.92 10.65
CA ARG A 253 -18.36 2.66 11.20
C ARG A 253 -19.85 2.74 11.56
N THR A 254 -20.43 3.94 11.59
CA THR A 254 -21.81 4.17 12.02
C THR A 254 -22.73 4.55 10.86
N ALA A 255 -24.03 4.27 11.03
CA ALA A 255 -25.08 4.80 10.19
C ALA A 255 -25.33 6.29 10.51
N PRO A 256 -25.85 7.09 9.55
CA PRO A 256 -26.29 8.45 9.80
C PRO A 256 -27.54 8.54 10.69
#